data_AF-A0A8X6P811-F1
#
_entry.id   AF-A0A8X6P811-F1
#
_cell.length_a   1.000
_cell.length_b   1.000
_cell.length_c   1.000
_cell.angle_alpha   90.00
_cell.angle_beta   90.00
_cell.angle_gamma   90.00
#
_symmetry.space_group_name_H-M   'P 1'
#
loop_
_entity.id
_entity.type
_entity.pdbx_description
1 polymer ?
#
loop_
_entity_poly.entity_id
_entity_poly.type
_entity_poly.pdbx_seq_one_letter_code
_entity_poly.pdbx_strand_id
1 'polypeptide(L)'
;PQLLVLTGHPSHRPPLIDFGYTITKKLSLLICGNVITKEHLNYKTRTGMLELGHKYLRHRGIKAFYSTVEDNSFSRGVSSLIQVAGMGKLRPNMILIGYKNNWE
;
A
#
# COMPACT_ATOMS: atom_id res chain seq x y z
N PRO A 1 -6.88 11.93 8.61
CA PRO A 1 -7.45 11.31 7.38
C PRO A 1 -7.02 9.84 7.29
N GLN A 2 -7.86 8.94 6.79
CA GLN A 2 -7.51 7.53 6.66
C GLN A 2 -7.04 7.26 5.22
N LEU A 3 -5.74 7.01 5.03
CA LEU A 3 -5.12 6.98 3.70
C LEU A 3 -4.85 5.56 3.23
N LEU A 4 -5.24 5.27 1.99
CA LEU A 4 -4.69 4.18 1.19
C LEU A 4 -3.69 4.77 0.19
N VAL A 5 -2.42 4.38 0.27
CA VAL A 5 -1.34 4.87 -0.58
C VAL A 5 -0.92 3.77 -1.54
N LEU A 6 -1.03 4.00 -2.84
CA LEU A 6 -0.60 3.02 -3.86
C LEU A 6 0.91 3.11 -4.09
N THR A 7 1.67 2.50 -3.17
CA THR A 7 3.13 2.56 -3.14
C THR A 7 3.78 1.41 -3.92
N GLY A 8 3.08 0.29 -4.06
CA GLY A 8 3.70 -0.98 -4.38
C GLY A 8 4.38 -1.56 -3.13
N HIS A 9 5.48 -2.29 -3.29
CA HIS A 9 6.31 -2.61 -2.12
C HIS A 9 6.82 -1.31 -1.45
N PRO A 10 6.76 -1.17 -0.11
CA PRO A 10 7.04 0.10 0.58
C PRO A 10 8.43 0.70 0.33
N SER A 11 9.43 -0.11 -0.01
CA SER A 11 10.78 0.39 -0.31
C SER A 11 10.91 1.09 -1.66
N HIS A 12 9.99 0.88 -2.61
CA HIS A 12 10.14 1.44 -3.97
C HIS A 12 9.82 2.93 -4.05
N ARG A 13 8.92 3.43 -3.20
CA ARG A 13 8.48 4.84 -3.22
C ARG A 13 8.46 5.47 -1.82
N PRO A 14 9.61 5.57 -1.12
CA PRO A 14 9.67 6.17 0.21
C PRO A 14 9.09 7.59 0.31
N PRO A 15 9.34 8.51 -0.64
CA PRO A 15 8.80 9.87 -0.57
C PRO A 15 7.26 9.92 -0.55
N LEU A 16 6.60 9.01 -1.27
CA LEU A 16 5.14 8.94 -1.30
C LEU A 16 4.57 8.50 0.06
N ILE A 17 5.27 7.58 0.73
CA ILE A 17 4.91 7.13 2.08
C ILE A 17 5.12 8.27 3.07
N ASP A 18 6.25 8.97 3.00
CA ASP A 18 6.57 10.07 3.92
C ASP A 18 5.59 11.23 3.79
N PHE A 19 5.20 11.54 2.56
CA PHE A 19 4.16 12.53 2.29
C PHE A 19 2.82 12.11 2.90
N GLY A 20 2.38 10.87 2.65
CA GLY A 20 1.18 10.31 3.27
C GLY A 20 1.24 10.31 4.80
N TYR A 21 2.40 9.95 5.37
CA TYR A 21 2.61 9.90 6.82
C TYR A 21 2.61 11.28 7.47
N THR A 22 3.08 12.30 6.75
CA THR A 22 2.98 13.70 7.15
C THR A 22 1.53 14.17 7.14
N ILE A 23 0.76 13.83 6.09
CA ILE A 23 -0.68 14.15 6.01
C ILE A 23 -1.48 13.51 7.16
N THR A 24 -1.16 12.26 7.53
CA THR A 24 -1.82 11.59 8.66
C THR A 24 -1.34 12.07 10.03
N LYS A 25 -0.38 13.01 10.07
CA LYS A 25 0.30 13.50 11.28
C LYS A 25 0.81 12.36 12.17
N LYS A 26 1.14 11.21 11.58
CA LYS A 26 1.58 9.99 12.30
C LYS A 26 0.55 9.41 13.28
N LEU A 27 -0.72 9.82 13.18
CA LEU A 27 -1.80 9.45 14.11
C LEU A 27 -2.91 8.67 13.44
N SER A 28 -3.23 8.99 12.18
CA SER A 28 -4.32 8.33 11.47
C SER A 28 -3.90 7.06 10.74
N LEU A 29 -4.88 6.27 10.31
CA LEU A 29 -4.68 5.07 9.50
C LEU A 29 -3.93 5.40 8.19
N LEU A 30 -2.85 4.66 7.95
CA LEU A 30 -2.08 4.68 6.71
C LEU A 30 -1.90 3.24 6.23
N ILE A 31 -2.35 2.94 5.01
CA ILE A 31 -2.23 1.62 4.39
C ILE A 31 -1.40 1.78 3.11
N CYS A 32 -0.30 1.05 3.02
CA CYS A 32 0.48 0.90 1.79
C CYS A 32 -0.14 -0.24 0.96
N GLY A 33 -0.74 0.10 -0.18
CA GLY A 33 -1.34 -0.84 -1.12
C GLY A 33 -0.38 -1.24 -2.23
N ASN A 34 -0.33 -2.54 -2.51
CA ASN A 34 0.42 -3.11 -3.63
C ASN A 34 -0.48 -4.01 -4.48
N VAL A 35 -0.41 -3.83 -5.79
CA VAL A 35 -1.09 -4.69 -6.75
C VAL A 35 -0.05 -5.47 -7.53
N ILE A 36 -0.12 -6.79 -7.45
CA ILE A 36 0.78 -7.71 -8.13
C ILE A 36 0.08 -8.18 -9.41
N THR A 37 0.66 -7.83 -10.56
CA THR A 37 0.04 -8.07 -11.88
C THR A 37 0.71 -9.14 -12.71
N LYS A 38 1.93 -9.57 -12.36
CA LYS A 38 2.79 -10.34 -13.27
C LYS A 38 2.89 -11.84 -12.99
N GLU A 39 2.67 -12.29 -11.75
CA GLU A 39 2.78 -13.70 -11.38
C GLU A 39 1.84 -14.03 -10.21
N HIS A 40 1.25 -15.23 -10.24
CA HIS A 40 0.57 -15.78 -9.08
C HIS A 40 1.65 -16.15 -8.05
N LEU A 41 1.63 -15.47 -6.90
CA LEU A 41 2.63 -15.72 -5.88
C LEU A 41 2.24 -16.97 -5.10
N ASN A 42 3.20 -17.88 -4.95
CA ASN A 42 3.05 -18.93 -3.95
C ASN A 42 2.89 -18.29 -2.56
N TYR A 43 2.11 -18.92 -1.69
CA TYR A 43 1.79 -18.43 -0.35
C TYR A 43 3.04 -18.02 0.43
N LYS A 44 4.12 -18.82 0.37
CA LYS A 44 5.39 -18.52 1.03
C LYS A 44 6.00 -17.20 0.56
N THR A 45 6.02 -16.97 -0.75
CA THR A 45 6.58 -15.75 -1.34
C THR A 45 5.74 -14.53 -0.98
N ARG A 46 4.41 -14.67 -1.01
CA ARG A 46 3.48 -13.61 -0.60
C ARG A 46 3.68 -13.22 0.87
N THR A 47 3.75 -14.20 1.77
CA THR A 47 3.97 -13.95 3.20
C THR A 47 5.35 -13.32 3.45
N GLY A 48 6.40 -13.80 2.78
CA GLY A 48 7.73 -13.20 2.88
C GLY A 48 7.75 -11.74 2.41
N MET A 49 7.04 -11.42 1.32
CA MET A 49 6.91 -10.04 0.84
C MET A 49 6.16 -9.15 1.83
N LEU A 50 5.08 -9.65 2.44
CA LEU A 50 4.34 -8.93 3.48
C LEU A 50 5.23 -8.64 4.68
N GLU A 51 5.97 -9.64 5.16
CA GLU A 51 6.90 -9.50 6.28
C GLU A 51 8.01 -8.50 5.98
N LEU A 52 8.60 -8.54 4.78
CA LEU A 52 9.64 -7.59 4.35
C LEU A 52 9.09 -6.16 4.30
N GLY A 53 7.90 -5.97 3.73
CA GLY A 53 7.25 -4.67 3.68
C GLY A 53 6.98 -4.10 5.08
N HIS A 54 6.45 -4.92 5.98
CA HIS A 54 6.24 -4.53 7.37
C HIS A 54 7.55 -4.29 8.13
N LYS A 55 8.58 -5.10 7.89
CA LYS A 55 9.91 -4.92 8.49
C LYS A 55 10.52 -3.58 8.05
N TYR A 56 10.40 -3.23 6.78
CA TYR A 56 10.84 -1.94 6.25
C TYR A 56 10.13 -0.77 6.95
N LEU A 57 8.80 -0.82 7.06
CA LEU A 57 8.01 0.22 7.74
C LEU A 57 8.39 0.36 9.22
N ARG A 58 8.57 -0.76 9.93
CA ARG A 58 9.02 -0.77 11.32
C ARG A 58 10.41 -0.18 11.50
N HIS A 59 11.36 -0.57 10.64
CA HIS A 59 12.73 -0.05 10.68
C HIS A 59 12.77 1.48 10.48
N ARG A 60 11.88 2.01 9.63
CA ARG A 60 11.71 3.45 9.37
C ARG A 60 10.90 4.20 10.45
N GLY A 61 10.33 3.51 11.44
CA GLY A 61 9.44 4.12 12.43
C GLY A 61 8.12 4.65 11.86
N ILE A 62 7.67 4.10 10.72
CA ILE A 62 6.43 4.51 10.04
C ILE A 62 5.29 3.61 10.51
N LYS A 63 4.29 4.21 11.16
CA LYS A 63 3.07 3.51 11.59
C LYS A 63 2.10 3.36 10.41
N ALA A 64 2.28 2.28 9.64
CA ALA A 64 1.43 1.95 8.51
C ALA A 64 1.22 0.44 8.39
N PHE A 65 0.08 0.06 7.79
CA PHE A 65 -0.18 -1.31 7.36
C PHE A 65 0.31 -1.51 5.93
N TYR A 66 0.61 -2.75 5.55
CA TYR A 66 0.96 -3.13 4.20
C TYR A 66 -0.03 -4.18 3.73
N SER A 67 -0.65 -3.96 2.57
CA SER A 67 -1.67 -4.84 1.99
C SER A 67 -1.38 -5.08 0.52
N THR A 68 -1.57 -6.33 0.09
CA THR A 68 -1.26 -6.79 -1.25
C THR A 68 -2.44 -7.52 -1.87
N VAL A 69 -2.78 -7.17 -3.11
CA VAL A 69 -3.78 -7.88 -3.93
C VAL A 69 -3.13 -8.35 -5.21
N GLU A 70 -3.57 -9.51 -5.69
CA GLU A 70 -3.16 -10.08 -6.97
C GLU A 70 -4.30 -9.91 -7.98
N ASP A 71 -4.01 -9.31 -9.14
CA ASP A 71 -4.95 -9.18 -10.25
C ASP A 71 -4.20 -8.94 -11.56
N ASN A 72 -4.66 -9.53 -12.66
CA ASN A 72 -4.09 -9.32 -13.99
C ASN A 72 -4.17 -7.84 -14.46
N SER A 73 -5.16 -7.09 -13.97
CA SER A 73 -5.32 -5.66 -14.27
C SER A 73 -5.01 -4.82 -13.04
N PHE A 74 -4.09 -3.86 -13.20
CA PHE A 74 -3.77 -2.89 -12.14
C PHE A 74 -5.03 -2.17 -11.65
N SER A 75 -5.91 -1.74 -12.56
CA SER A 75 -7.13 -1.03 -12.20
C SER A 75 -8.06 -1.89 -11.36
N ARG A 76 -8.26 -3.17 -11.73
CA ARG A 76 -9.13 -4.08 -10.96
C ARG A 76 -8.53 -4.40 -9.60
N GLY A 77 -7.22 -4.66 -9.53
CA GLY A 77 -6.54 -4.88 -8.26
C GLY A 77 -6.62 -3.68 -7.32
N VAL A 78 -6.55 -2.46 -7.86
CA VAL A 78 -6.79 -1.22 -7.08
C VAL A 78 -8.24 -1.14 -6.61
N SER A 79 -9.22 -1.39 -7.48
CA SER A 79 -10.64 -1.43 -7.09
C SER A 79 -10.90 -2.41 -5.96
N SER A 80 -10.32 -3.62 -6.04
CA SER A 80 -10.39 -4.63 -5.00
C SER A 80 -9.77 -4.12 -3.70
N LEU A 81 -8.56 -3.53 -3.75
CA LEU A 81 -7.92 -2.92 -2.57
C LEU A 81 -8.80 -1.86 -1.91
N ILE A 82 -9.43 -0.97 -2.68
CA ILE A 82 -10.28 0.10 -2.14
C ILE A 82 -11.47 -0.48 -1.38
N GLN A 83 -12.06 -1.57 -1.89
CA GLN A 83 -13.24 -2.20 -1.30
C GLN A 83 -12.92 -3.00 -0.04
N VAL A 84 -11.76 -3.67 -0.01
CA VAL A 84 -11.40 -4.62 1.06
C VAL A 84 -10.38 -4.07 2.07
N ALA A 85 -9.76 -2.92 1.80
CA ALA A 85 -8.78 -2.35 2.72
C ALA A 85 -9.45 -1.86 4.02
N GLY A 86 -8.95 -2.35 5.14
CA GLY A 86 -9.40 -1.95 6.46
C GLY A 86 -10.27 -2.98 7.16
N MET A 87 -10.76 -2.64 8.35
CA MET A 87 -11.66 -3.48 9.14
C MET A 87 -12.63 -2.59 9.93
N GLY A 88 -13.94 -2.77 9.72
CA GLY A 88 -14.98 -1.98 10.37
C GLY A 88 -14.84 -0.48 10.10
N LYS A 89 -14.73 0.34 11.16
CA LYS A 89 -14.53 1.80 11.04
C LYS A 89 -13.10 2.22 10.68
N LEU A 90 -12.13 1.30 10.74
CA LEU A 90 -10.75 1.51 10.31
C LEU A 90 -10.65 1.21 8.80
N ARG A 91 -11.16 2.12 7.97
CA ARG A 91 -11.19 1.99 6.51
C ARG A 91 -10.69 3.28 5.85
N PRO A 92 -9.87 3.18 4.80
CA PRO A 92 -9.40 4.37 4.11
C PRO A 92 -10.58 5.16 3.54
N ASN A 93 -10.49 6.49 3.62
CA ASN A 93 -11.46 7.41 3.05
C ASN A 93 -10.84 8.34 1.98
N MET A 94 -9.53 8.21 1.76
CA MET A 94 -8.79 8.96 0.75
C MET A 94 -7.69 8.08 0.17
N ILE A 95 -7.45 8.24 -1.13
CA ILE A 95 -6.42 7.51 -1.86
C ILE A 95 -5.32 8.49 -2.24
N LEU A 96 -4.07 8.08 -2.02
CA LEU A 96 -2.89 8.80 -2.44
C LEU A 96 -2.15 7.98 -3.49
N ILE A 97 -1.93 8.57 -4.67
CA ILE A 97 -1.27 7.94 -5.81
C ILE A 97 -0.11 8.81 -6.29
N GLY A 98 0.95 8.17 -6.78
CA GLY A 98 2.03 8.87 -7.47
C GLY A 98 1.62 9.23 -8.89
N TYR A 99 2.03 10.42 -9.34
CA TYR A 99 1.95 10.80 -10.75
C TYR A 99 2.92 9.91 -11.57
N LYS A 100 2.45 9.32 -12.67
CA LYS A 100 3.18 8.32 -13.46
C LYS A 100 4.31 8.85 -14.37
N ASN A 101 4.59 10.12 -14.62
CA ASN A 101 5.61 10.64 -15.58
C ASN A 101 5.69 10.06 -17.03
N ASN A 102 5.68 8.75 -17.27
CA ASN A 102 5.87 8.07 -18.55
C ASN A 102 4.54 7.58 -19.18
N TRP A 103 3.64 8.51 -19.52
CA TRP A 103 2.41 8.15 -20.26
C TRP A 103 2.57 8.14 -21.77
N GLU A 104 3.69 8.67 -22.27
CA GLU A 104 4.06 8.59 -23.69
C GLU A 104 4.18 7.14 -24.17
#